data_AF-A0A4U1G397-F1
#
_entry.id   AF-A0A4U1G397-F1
#
_cell.length_a   1.000
_cell.length_b   1.000
_cell.length_c   1.000
_cell.angle_alpha   90.00
_cell.angle_beta   90.00
_cell.angle_gamma   90.00
#
_symmetry.space_group_name_H-M   'P 1'
#
loop_
_entity.id
_entity.type
_entity.pdbx_description
1 polymer ?
#
loop_
_entity_poly.entity_id
_entity_poly.type
_entity_poly.pdbx_seq_one_letter_code
_entity_poly.pdbx_strand_id
1 'polypeptide(L)'
;MYQVTGTYTDYQKSSLKSSFYLNADQGFNYTTWKAPIHWSGTVGSKQVKFTQVNGSGSNRDDYDWTDFPKDLEPAISDIVKAIDDAMRIMD
;
A
#
# COMPACT_ATOMS: atom_id res chain seq x y z
N MET A 1 14.70 1.46 2.95
CA MET A 1 13.75 0.35 2.65
C MET A 1 12.82 0.85 1.55
N TYR A 2 12.37 0.00 0.62
CA TYR A 2 11.45 0.40 -0.48
C TYR A 2 10.18 -0.44 -0.50
N GLN A 3 10.04 -1.38 0.44
CA GLN A 3 9.05 -2.44 0.41
C GLN A 3 8.18 -2.40 1.67
N VAL A 4 6.87 -2.42 1.48
CA VAL A 4 5.87 -2.64 2.52
C VAL A 4 5.26 -4.02 2.32
N THR A 5 5.15 -4.79 3.39
CA THR A 5 4.50 -6.09 3.38
C THR A 5 3.50 -6.18 4.52
N GLY A 6 2.41 -6.92 4.32
CA GLY A 6 1.43 -7.14 5.37
C GLY A 6 0.40 -8.19 5.01
N THR A 7 -0.64 -8.27 5.83
CA THR A 7 -1.76 -9.18 5.62
C THR A 7 -3.08 -8.44 5.77
N TYR A 8 -4.07 -8.83 4.99
CA TYR A 8 -5.44 -8.30 5.08
C TYR A 8 -6.43 -9.46 5.24
N THR A 9 -7.62 -9.13 5.75
CA THR A 9 -8.72 -10.10 5.84
C THR A 9 -9.38 -10.24 4.48
N ASP A 10 -9.35 -11.44 3.91
CA ASP A 10 -9.89 -11.76 2.60
C ASP A 10 -11.15 -12.61 2.75
N TYR A 11 -12.31 -11.96 2.82
CA TYR A 11 -13.61 -12.61 3.00
C TYR A 11 -14.02 -13.52 1.82
N GLN A 12 -13.28 -13.50 0.70
CA GLN A 12 -13.52 -14.39 -0.43
C GLN A 12 -12.78 -15.73 -0.31
N LYS A 13 -11.89 -15.90 0.68
CA LYS A 13 -11.09 -17.12 0.88
C LYS A 13 -11.48 -17.88 2.13
N SER A 14 -11.34 -19.21 2.07
CA SER A 14 -11.57 -20.12 3.20
C SER A 14 -10.67 -19.85 4.41
N SER A 15 -9.43 -19.41 4.18
CA SER A 15 -8.47 -19.05 5.23
C SER A 15 -8.64 -17.63 5.78
N LEU A 16 -9.56 -16.83 5.21
CA LEU A 16 -9.85 -15.43 5.56
C LEU A 16 -8.64 -14.48 5.63
N LYS A 17 -7.45 -14.92 5.24
CA LYS A 17 -6.22 -14.12 5.25
C LYS A 17 -5.50 -14.22 3.92
N SER A 18 -5.09 -13.07 3.42
CA SER A 18 -4.23 -12.91 2.25
C SER A 18 -3.10 -11.93 2.59
N SER A 19 -2.01 -11.98 1.82
CA SER A 19 -0.82 -11.16 2.04
C SER A 19 -0.66 -10.15 0.91
N PHE A 20 0.07 -9.08 1.18
CA PHE A 20 0.50 -8.12 0.16
C PHE A 20 1.99 -7.82 0.28
N TYR A 21 2.59 -7.50 -0.86
CA TYR A 21 3.99 -7.14 -1.04
C TYR A 21 4.03 -5.98 -2.02
N LEU A 22 4.39 -4.80 -1.55
CA LEU A 22 4.32 -3.55 -2.32
C LEU A 22 5.67 -2.86 -2.28
N ASN A 23 6.15 -2.41 -3.43
CA ASN A 23 7.36 -1.62 -3.55
C ASN A 23 7.00 -0.21 -3.99
N ALA A 24 7.63 0.79 -3.36
CA ALA A 24 7.64 2.16 -3.84
C ALA A 24 8.77 2.35 -4.85
N ASP A 25 8.57 3.29 -5.78
CA ASP A 25 9.58 3.76 -6.73
C ASP A 25 10.66 4.66 -6.09
N GLN A 26 10.43 5.14 -4.87
CA GLN A 26 11.37 5.94 -4.10
C GLN A 26 11.64 5.35 -2.71
N GLY A 27 12.83 5.62 -2.19
CA GLY A 27 13.28 5.06 -0.92
C GLY A 27 12.51 5.66 0.23
N PHE A 28 12.15 4.83 1.21
CA PHE A 28 11.50 5.31 2.42
C PHE A 28 12.48 6.22 3.15
N ASN A 29 12.16 7.51 3.20
CA ASN A 29 12.89 8.53 3.95
C ASN A 29 11.97 9.74 4.12
N TYR A 30 11.58 10.01 5.38
CA TYR A 30 10.65 11.06 5.74
C TYR A 30 11.11 12.48 5.30
N THR A 31 12.42 12.69 5.13
CA THR A 31 13.00 13.98 4.71
C THR A 31 13.02 14.19 3.20
N THR A 32 13.00 13.11 2.41
CA THR A 32 13.16 13.19 0.94
C THR A 32 11.94 12.74 0.17
N TRP A 33 10.92 12.22 0.85
CA TRP A 33 9.70 11.79 0.21
C TRP A 33 8.92 12.93 -0.42
N LYS A 34 8.56 12.72 -1.69
CA LYS A 34 7.77 13.67 -2.45
C LYS A 34 6.76 12.90 -3.29
N ALA A 35 5.50 13.26 -3.12
CA ALA A 35 4.47 12.84 -4.05
C ALA A 35 4.74 13.41 -5.46
N PRO A 36 4.40 12.67 -6.52
CA PRO A 36 3.77 11.35 -6.50
C PRO A 36 4.74 10.21 -6.15
N ILE A 37 4.25 9.21 -5.42
CA ILE A 37 4.96 7.93 -5.18
C ILE A 37 4.23 6.82 -5.93
N HIS A 38 4.93 6.09 -6.79
CA HIS A 38 4.32 4.97 -7.51
C HIS A 38 4.54 3.67 -6.74
N TRP A 39 3.44 3.00 -6.43
CA TRP A 39 3.42 1.73 -5.73
C TRP A 39 3.10 0.61 -6.71
N SER A 40 3.83 -0.51 -6.59
CA SER A 40 3.55 -1.71 -7.38
C SER A 40 3.93 -2.98 -6.63
N GLY A 41 3.22 -4.07 -6.93
CA GLY A 41 3.53 -5.36 -6.32
C GLY A 41 2.37 -6.32 -6.39
N THR A 42 2.22 -7.16 -5.38
CA THR A 42 1.17 -8.18 -5.31
C THR A 42 0.28 -7.99 -4.08
N VAL A 43 -1.01 -8.19 -4.27
CA VAL A 43 -2.02 -8.26 -3.20
C VAL A 43 -2.82 -9.54 -3.43
N GLY A 44 -2.74 -10.48 -2.49
CA GLY A 44 -3.17 -11.85 -2.70
C GLY A 44 -2.38 -12.49 -3.86
N SER A 45 -3.06 -12.82 -4.94
CA SER A 45 -2.48 -13.37 -6.17
C SER A 45 -2.49 -12.40 -7.36
N LYS A 46 -2.90 -11.15 -7.16
CA LYS A 46 -3.03 -10.15 -8.23
C LYS A 46 -1.89 -9.16 -8.18
N GLN A 47 -1.42 -8.76 -9.36
CA GLN A 47 -0.55 -7.60 -9.48
C GLN A 47 -1.37 -6.33 -9.35
N VAL A 48 -0.86 -5.37 -8.58
CA VAL A 48 -1.49 -4.08 -8.37
C VAL A 48 -0.51 -2.95 -8.64
N LYS A 49 -1.05 -1.80 -9.05
CA LYS A 49 -0.36 -0.53 -9.16
C LYS A 49 -1.28 0.56 -8.69
N PHE A 50 -0.74 1.54 -7.97
CA PHE A 50 -1.48 2.72 -7.53
C PHE A 50 -0.49 3.84 -7.23
N THR A 51 -0.98 5.07 -7.17
CA THR A 51 -0.12 6.25 -7.00
C THR A 51 -0.50 6.96 -5.72
N GLN A 52 0.46 7.21 -4.85
CA GLN A 52 0.28 8.12 -3.72
C GLN A 52 0.42 9.55 -4.22
N VAL A 53 -0.64 10.33 -4.16
CA VAL A 53 -0.72 11.71 -4.65
C VAL A 53 -0.39 12.74 -3.58
N ASN A 54 -0.35 12.34 -2.30
CA ASN A 54 -0.03 13.21 -1.17
C ASN A 54 1.07 12.63 -0.27
N GLY A 55 1.93 13.49 0.27
CA GLY A 55 3.13 13.12 1.02
C GLY A 55 2.88 12.55 2.43
N SER A 56 1.65 12.58 2.96
CA SER A 56 1.33 12.04 4.28
C SER A 56 1.21 10.52 4.31
N GLY A 57 0.66 9.91 3.25
CA GLY A 57 0.48 8.45 3.13
C GLY A 57 -0.42 7.81 4.20
N SER A 58 -1.08 8.60 5.04
CA SER A 58 -1.79 8.15 6.24
C SER A 58 -3.29 7.94 6.02
N ASN A 59 -3.84 8.49 4.93
CA ASN A 59 -5.25 8.39 4.59
C ASN A 59 -5.46 7.72 3.24
N ARG A 60 -6.63 7.09 3.07
CA ARG A 60 -7.03 6.49 1.78
C ARG A 60 -7.00 7.50 0.64
N ASP A 61 -7.38 8.74 0.91
CA ASP A 61 -7.46 9.83 -0.07
C ASP A 61 -6.09 10.37 -0.49
N ASP A 62 -5.01 9.95 0.19
CA ASP A 62 -3.64 10.28 -0.21
C ASP A 62 -3.18 9.48 -1.44
N TYR A 63 -4.04 8.60 -1.97
CA TYR A 63 -3.72 7.69 -3.07
C TYR A 63 -4.81 7.69 -4.14
N ASP A 64 -4.38 7.60 -5.40
CA ASP A 64 -5.21 7.29 -6.55
C ASP A 64 -5.37 5.78 -6.70
N TRP A 65 -6.58 5.31 -6.39
CA TRP A 65 -6.99 3.90 -6.48
C TRP A 65 -7.78 3.59 -7.75
N THR A 66 -7.84 4.49 -8.74
CA THR A 66 -8.70 4.34 -9.93
C THR A 66 -8.44 3.02 -10.67
N ASP A 67 -7.16 2.62 -10.78
CA ASP A 67 -6.73 1.37 -11.41
C ASP A 67 -6.61 0.18 -10.44
N PHE A 68 -6.95 0.36 -9.16
CA PHE A 68 -6.83 -0.69 -8.16
C PHE A 68 -7.98 -1.72 -8.31
N PRO A 69 -7.71 -3.04 -8.24
CA PRO A 69 -8.75 -4.04 -8.41
C PRO A 69 -9.85 -3.93 -7.35
N LYS A 70 -11.10 -3.78 -7.80
CA LYS A 70 -12.27 -3.58 -6.91
C LYS A 70 -12.48 -4.71 -5.91
N ASP A 71 -12.15 -5.93 -6.28
CA ASP A 71 -12.25 -7.10 -5.39
C ASP A 71 -11.20 -7.07 -4.25
N LEU A 72 -10.17 -6.23 -4.37
CA LEU A 72 -9.15 -6.00 -3.37
C LEU A 72 -9.38 -4.73 -2.55
N GLU A 73 -10.48 -4.01 -2.74
CA GLU A 73 -10.83 -2.83 -1.92
C GLU A 73 -10.74 -3.08 -0.40
N PRO A 74 -11.12 -4.26 0.15
CA PRO A 74 -10.95 -4.54 1.58
C PRO A 74 -9.49 -4.46 2.06
N ALA A 75 -8.51 -4.68 1.17
CA ALA A 75 -7.09 -4.61 1.51
C ALA A 75 -6.58 -3.17 1.66
N ILE A 76 -7.29 -2.17 1.11
CA ILE A 76 -6.81 -0.77 1.05
C ILE A 76 -6.51 -0.24 2.46
N SER A 77 -7.38 -0.49 3.44
CA SER A 77 -7.17 0.01 4.80
C SER A 77 -5.90 -0.57 5.45
N ASP A 78 -5.63 -1.85 5.25
CA ASP A 78 -4.43 -2.51 5.78
C ASP A 78 -3.16 -2.06 5.04
N ILE A 79 -3.26 -1.83 3.73
CA ILE A 79 -2.17 -1.29 2.90
C ILE A 79 -1.79 0.12 3.36
N VAL A 80 -2.77 1.02 3.48
CA VAL A 80 -2.54 2.42 3.91
C VAL A 80 -1.88 2.44 5.28
N LYS A 81 -2.38 1.62 6.23
CA LYS A 81 -1.79 1.52 7.56
C LYS A 81 -0.35 1.02 7.51
N ALA A 82 -0.06 -0.02 6.72
CA ALA A 82 1.28 -0.56 6.62
C ALA A 82 2.25 0.44 5.95
N ILE A 83 1.77 1.26 5.02
CA ILE A 83 2.56 2.36 4.45
C ILE A 83 2.80 3.43 5.52
N ASP A 84 1.77 3.92 6.21
CA ASP A 84 1.88 4.89 7.31
C ASP A 84 2.87 4.43 8.41
N ASP A 85 2.81 3.16 8.81
CA ASP A 85 3.75 2.58 9.77
C ASP A 85 5.19 2.58 9.21
N ALA A 86 5.37 2.15 7.94
CA ALA A 86 6.67 2.19 7.29
C ALA A 86 7.21 3.63 7.13
N MET A 87 6.31 4.61 6.98
CA MET A 87 6.63 6.04 6.91
C MET A 87 7.15 6.58 8.23
N ARG A 88 6.59 6.09 9.35
CA ARG A 88 6.88 6.57 10.71
C ARG A 88 8.02 5.85 11.42
N ILE A 89 8.31 4.60 11.07
CA ILE A 89 9.39 3.80 11.71
C ILE A 89 10.81 4.35 11.43
N MET A 90 10.96 5.37 10.58
CA MET A 90 12.25 6.02 10.31
C MET A 90 12.43 7.40 10.97
N ASP A 91 11.53 7.78 11.87
CA ASP A 91 11.75 8.87 12.85
C ASP A 91 12.31 8.28 14.15
#